data_AF-A0A143HC73-F1
#
_entry.id   AF-A0A143HC73-F1
#
_cell.length_a   1.000
_cell.length_b   1.000
_cell.length_c   1.000
_cell.angle_alpha   90.00
_cell.angle_beta   90.00
_cell.angle_gamma   90.00
#
_symmetry.space_group_name_H-M   'P 1'
#
loop_
_entity.id
_entity.type
_entity.pdbx_description
1 polymer ?
#
loop_
_entity_poly.entity_id
_entity_poly.type
_entity_poly.pdbx_seq_one_letter_code
_entity_poly.pdbx_strand_id
1 'polypeptide(L)'
;MYYFVLMYSLREFEWTILKFFGLFLIGIFLLWITIPSLKSVLTRDFEVLKGKCTVEITSSTFGRHTNDTTIDVLDTDEQFEFQGIPDLDAYGTSIPYYCKVTVTKDHMWGMKYKIYDFKTRKLLESRLGE
;
A
#
# COMPACT_ATOMS: atom_id res chain seq x y z
N MET A 1 53.05 -24.79 -28.13
CA MET A 1 51.72 -24.52 -28.74
C MET A 1 50.57 -25.06 -27.89
N TYR A 2 50.61 -26.33 -27.43
CA TYR A 2 49.57 -26.94 -26.58
C TYR A 2 49.25 -26.18 -25.26
N TYR A 3 50.28 -25.80 -24.49
CA TYR A 3 50.10 -25.06 -23.24
C TYR A 3 49.46 -23.67 -23.41
N PHE A 4 49.70 -23.01 -24.54
CA PHE A 4 49.09 -21.71 -24.85
C PHE A 4 47.58 -21.84 -25.12
N VAL A 5 47.15 -22.93 -25.78
CA VAL A 5 45.73 -23.20 -26.03
C VAL A 5 45.01 -23.53 -24.72
N LEU A 6 45.64 -24.32 -23.85
CA LEU A 6 45.10 -24.65 -22.53
C LEU A 6 44.93 -23.41 -21.64
N MET A 7 45.95 -22.55 -21.58
CA MET A 7 45.92 -21.32 -20.78
C MET A 7 44.87 -20.33 -21.30
N TYR A 8 44.70 -20.22 -22.62
CA TYR A 8 43.68 -19.37 -23.23
C TYR A 8 42.27 -19.92 -22.99
N SER A 9 42.08 -21.23 -23.14
CA SER A 9 40.79 -21.90 -22.91
C SER A 9 40.34 -21.86 -21.45
N LEU A 10 41.26 -22.02 -20.48
CA LEU A 10 40.97 -21.88 -19.06
C LEU A 10 40.53 -20.45 -18.71
N ARG A 11 41.23 -19.44 -19.25
CA ARG A 11 40.92 -18.01 -19.02
C ARG A 11 39.54 -17.62 -19.58
N GLU A 12 39.20 -18.06 -20.80
CA GLU A 12 37.87 -17.84 -21.40
C GLU A 12 36.74 -18.47 -20.55
N PHE A 13 37.00 -19.65 -19.98
CA PHE A 13 36.06 -20.36 -19.12
C PHE A 13 35.81 -19.65 -17.79
N GLU A 14 36.87 -19.18 -17.12
CA GLU A 14 36.78 -18.38 -15.89
C GLU A 14 36.00 -17.07 -16.09
N TRP A 15 36.26 -16.37 -17.20
CA TRP A 15 35.55 -15.13 -17.54
C TRP A 15 34.06 -15.34 -17.81
N THR A 16 33.73 -16.47 -18.45
CA THR A 16 32.33 -16.82 -18.74
C THR A 16 31.59 -17.15 -17.45
N ILE A 17 32.18 -17.96 -16.56
CA ILE A 17 31.60 -18.30 -15.25
C ILE A 17 31.40 -17.05 -14.40
N LEU A 18 32.40 -16.16 -14.36
CA LEU A 18 32.29 -14.92 -13.58
C LEU A 18 31.15 -14.02 -14.07
N LYS A 19 30.93 -13.92 -15.38
CA LYS A 19 29.81 -13.18 -15.97
C LYS A 19 28.46 -13.79 -15.60
N PHE A 20 28.33 -15.11 -15.70
CA PHE A 20 27.09 -15.81 -15.31
C PHE A 20 26.82 -15.69 -13.82
N PHE A 21 27.86 -15.79 -12.98
CA PHE A 21 27.72 -15.63 -11.53
C PHE A 21 27.32 -14.20 -11.16
N GLY A 22 27.90 -13.19 -11.82
CA GLY A 22 27.50 -11.80 -11.65
C GLY A 22 26.04 -11.54 -12.03
N LEU A 23 25.60 -12.04 -13.18
CA LEU A 23 24.20 -11.95 -13.61
C LEU A 23 23.25 -12.67 -12.65
N PHE A 24 23.64 -13.84 -12.14
CA PHE A 24 22.86 -14.60 -11.17
C PHE A 24 22.70 -13.85 -9.84
N LEU A 25 23.78 -13.25 -9.33
CA LEU A 25 23.74 -12.44 -8.11
C LEU A 25 22.88 -11.18 -8.28
N ILE A 26 22.98 -10.50 -9.42
CA ILE A 26 22.11 -9.34 -9.74
C ILE A 26 20.64 -9.78 -9.79
N GLY A 27 20.36 -10.94 -10.40
CA GLY A 27 19.03 -11.54 -10.42
C GLY A 27 18.49 -11.79 -9.02
N ILE A 28 19.28 -12.41 -8.12
CA ILE A 28 18.89 -12.63 -6.72
C ILE A 28 18.66 -11.31 -5.99
N PHE A 29 19.52 -10.31 -6.21
CA PHE A 29 19.40 -9.01 -5.57
C PHE A 29 18.12 -8.27 -5.99
N LEU A 30 17.81 -8.27 -7.28
CA LEU A 30 16.54 -7.73 -7.80
C LEU A 30 15.33 -8.49 -7.25
N LEU A 31 15.45 -9.82 -7.14
CA LEU A 31 14.41 -10.64 -6.52
C LEU A 31 14.23 -10.26 -5.05
N TRP A 32 15.32 -10.06 -4.29
CA TRP A 32 15.24 -9.68 -2.88
C TRP A 32 14.56 -8.32 -2.68
N ILE A 33 14.77 -7.35 -3.56
CA ILE A 33 14.09 -6.04 -3.49
C ILE A 33 12.59 -6.16 -3.83
N THR A 34 12.23 -7.06 -4.74
CA THR A 34 10.84 -7.25 -5.21
C THR A 34 10.03 -8.25 -4.40
N ILE A 35 10.67 -9.19 -3.69
CA ILE A 35 10.00 -10.13 -2.77
C ILE A 35 9.24 -9.43 -1.63
N PRO A 36 9.75 -8.39 -0.92
CA PRO A 36 9.01 -7.76 0.17
C PRO A 36 7.70 -7.12 -0.29
N SER A 37 7.64 -6.59 -1.52
CA SER A 37 6.39 -6.08 -2.10
C SER A 37 5.45 -7.20 -2.56
N LEU A 38 5.95 -8.36 -2.97
CA LEU A 38 5.10 -9.53 -3.20
C LEU A 38 4.57 -10.13 -1.89
N LYS A 39 5.36 -10.12 -0.82
CA LYS A 39 4.94 -10.66 0.48
C LYS A 39 3.77 -9.87 1.06
N SER A 40 3.80 -8.53 0.99
CA SER A 40 2.69 -7.69 1.45
C SER A 40 1.40 -7.89 0.65
N VAL A 41 1.50 -8.18 -0.66
CA VAL A 41 0.34 -8.49 -1.50
C VAL A 41 -0.19 -9.91 -1.25
N LEU A 42 0.69 -10.88 -1.03
CA LEU A 42 0.33 -12.29 -0.92
C LEU A 42 -0.19 -12.68 0.47
N THR A 43 0.35 -12.11 1.56
CA THR A 43 -0.09 -12.50 2.90
C THR A 43 -1.47 -11.98 3.26
N ARG A 44 -2.06 -11.04 2.48
CA ARG A 44 -3.40 -10.49 2.76
C ARG A 44 -3.58 -10.12 4.24
N ASP A 45 -2.52 -9.62 4.85
CA ASP A 45 -2.50 -9.25 6.25
C ASP A 45 -3.24 -7.93 6.39
N PHE A 46 -4.56 -8.02 6.56
CA PHE A 46 -5.43 -6.88 6.75
C PHE A 46 -5.78 -6.74 8.21
N GLU A 47 -5.63 -5.53 8.72
CA GLU A 47 -6.09 -5.15 10.03
C GLU A 47 -7.37 -4.32 9.89
N VAL A 48 -8.32 -4.51 10.79
CA VAL A 48 -9.56 -3.74 10.80
C VAL A 48 -9.54 -2.81 12.00
N LEU A 49 -9.26 -1.54 11.74
CA LEU A 49 -9.36 -0.48 12.71
C LEU A 49 -10.84 -0.15 12.90
N LYS A 50 -11.30 -0.20 14.15
CA LYS A 50 -12.70 0.07 14.51
C LYS A 50 -12.68 1.13 15.58
N GLY A 51 -13.35 2.23 15.32
CA GLY A 51 -13.23 3.34 16.23
C GLY A 51 -14.08 4.54 15.89
N LYS A 52 -13.97 5.55 16.75
CA LYS A 52 -14.51 6.87 16.45
C LYS A 52 -13.67 7.52 15.34
N CYS A 53 -14.33 8.16 14.39
CA CYS A 53 -13.66 8.81 13.28
C CYS A 53 -14.34 10.13 12.91
N THR A 54 -13.60 10.99 12.24
CA THR A 54 -14.12 12.22 11.61
C THR A 54 -13.84 12.18 10.11
N VAL A 55 -14.77 12.74 9.33
CA VAL A 55 -14.71 12.72 7.87
C VAL A 55 -14.55 14.15 7.38
N GLU A 56 -13.45 14.43 6.69
CA GLU A 56 -13.18 15.73 6.09
C GLU A 56 -13.19 15.61 4.57
N ILE A 57 -13.77 16.60 3.90
CA ILE A 57 -13.76 16.70 2.44
C ILE A 57 -12.65 17.68 2.06
N THR A 58 -11.59 17.17 1.44
CA THR A 58 -10.51 18.00 0.95
C THR A 58 -10.80 18.32 -0.52
N SER A 59 -11.46 19.46 -0.78
CA SER A 59 -11.61 19.96 -2.14
C SER A 59 -10.28 20.55 -2.62
N SER A 60 -9.47 19.77 -3.33
CA SER A 60 -8.24 20.31 -3.92
C SER A 60 -8.59 21.29 -5.05
N THR A 61 -8.47 22.59 -4.74
CA THR A 61 -8.66 23.67 -5.72
C THR A 61 -7.35 23.90 -6.46
N PHE A 62 -7.21 23.30 -7.65
CA PHE A 62 -6.70 23.93 -8.89
C PHE A 62 -6.65 22.88 -10.02
N GLY A 63 -7.70 22.84 -10.86
CA GLY A 63 -7.66 22.21 -12.19
C GLY A 63 -8.05 20.73 -12.31
N ARG A 64 -8.29 19.99 -11.22
CA ARG A 64 -8.73 18.58 -11.29
C ARG A 64 -9.86 18.32 -10.30
N HIS A 65 -11.07 18.07 -10.81
CA HIS A 65 -12.25 17.67 -10.02
C HIS A 65 -12.08 16.23 -9.51
N THR A 66 -11.21 16.02 -8.52
CA THR A 66 -11.23 14.82 -7.68
C THR A 66 -11.47 15.28 -6.26
N ASN A 67 -12.72 15.16 -5.82
CA ASN A 67 -13.08 15.45 -4.45
C ASN A 67 -12.60 14.26 -3.62
N ASP A 68 -11.53 14.44 -2.88
CA ASP A 68 -10.96 13.39 -2.04
C ASP A 68 -11.48 13.56 -0.60
N THR A 69 -11.71 12.44 0.06
CA THR A 69 -12.21 12.38 1.43
C THR A 69 -11.13 11.83 2.33
N THR A 70 -10.83 12.58 3.39
CA THR A 70 -9.91 12.15 4.42
C THR A 70 -10.72 11.62 5.61
N ILE A 71 -10.47 10.38 6.00
CA ILE A 71 -11.06 9.76 7.19
C ILE A 71 -9.98 9.71 8.27
N ASP A 72 -10.19 10.44 9.36
CA ASP A 72 -9.34 10.43 10.54
C ASP A 72 -9.91 9.47 11.59
N VAL A 73 -9.14 8.46 11.97
CA VAL A 73 -9.50 7.48 13.00
C VAL A 73 -8.92 7.91 14.34
N LEU A 74 -9.74 8.55 15.17
CA LEU A 74 -9.35 9.15 16.46
C LEU A 74 -8.77 8.16 17.48
N ASP A 75 -9.11 6.87 17.37
CA ASP A 75 -8.61 5.86 18.30
C ASP A 75 -7.16 5.43 17.99
N THR A 76 -6.71 5.60 16.74
CA THR A 76 -5.34 5.26 16.29
C THR A 76 -4.52 6.46 15.83
N ASP A 77 -5.12 7.65 15.74
CA ASP A 77 -4.50 8.87 15.22
C ASP A 77 -4.00 8.69 13.77
N GLU A 78 -4.71 7.85 13.00
CA GLU A 78 -4.36 7.50 11.62
C GLU A 78 -5.34 8.13 10.64
N GLN A 79 -4.81 8.70 9.55
CA GLN A 79 -5.58 9.35 8.51
C GLN A 79 -5.47 8.59 7.20
N PHE A 80 -6.63 8.35 6.57
CA PHE A 80 -6.71 7.64 5.30
C PHE A 80 -7.45 8.49 4.27
N GLU A 81 -6.81 8.71 3.13
CA GLU A 81 -7.41 9.39 1.99
C GLU A 81 -8.09 8.39 1.06
N PHE A 82 -9.32 8.71 0.66
CA PHE A 82 -10.11 7.92 -0.28
C PHE A 82 -10.66 8.82 -1.37
N GLN A 83 -10.66 8.32 -2.61
CA GLN A 83 -11.24 9.06 -3.72
C GLN A 83 -12.77 9.10 -3.63
N GLY A 84 -13.32 10.29 -3.86
CA GLY A 84 -14.74 10.59 -3.90
C GLY A 84 -15.37 10.91 -2.54
N ILE A 85 -16.50 11.63 -2.58
CA ILE A 85 -17.23 12.08 -1.39
C ILE A 85 -18.20 10.97 -0.96
N PRO A 86 -18.18 10.51 0.30
CA PRO A 86 -19.18 9.60 0.84
C PRO A 86 -20.50 10.35 1.04
N ASP A 87 -21.65 9.74 0.78
CA ASP A 87 -22.96 10.39 0.95
C ASP A 87 -23.37 10.43 2.44
N LEU A 88 -22.90 11.44 3.16
CA LEU A 88 -23.19 11.68 4.58
C LEU A 88 -23.99 12.97 4.77
N ASP A 89 -24.85 12.98 5.79
CA ASP A 89 -25.66 14.14 6.16
C ASP A 89 -24.82 15.36 6.58
N ALA A 90 -23.61 15.12 7.13
CA ALA A 90 -22.72 16.19 7.57
C ALA A 90 -21.24 15.76 7.63
N TYR A 91 -20.32 16.72 7.46
CA TYR A 91 -18.87 16.51 7.43
C TYR A 91 -18.15 17.46 8.39
N GLY A 92 -16.91 17.12 8.75
CA GLY A 92 -16.00 17.95 9.53
C GLY A 92 -15.54 17.31 10.84
N THR A 93 -14.43 17.81 11.36
CA THR A 93 -13.75 17.38 12.60
C THR A 93 -14.63 17.45 13.86
N SER A 94 -15.73 18.20 13.82
CA SER A 94 -16.67 18.32 14.93
C SER A 94 -17.77 17.26 14.94
N ILE A 95 -17.86 16.41 13.92
CA ILE A 95 -18.95 15.45 13.73
C ILE A 95 -18.40 14.02 13.82
N PRO A 96 -18.49 13.37 15.00
CA PRO A 96 -17.94 12.03 15.18
C PRO A 96 -18.86 10.98 14.57
N TYR A 97 -18.29 10.14 13.71
CA TYR A 97 -18.89 8.90 13.22
C TYR A 97 -18.22 7.69 13.86
N TYR A 98 -18.76 6.51 13.59
CA TYR A 98 -18.06 5.27 13.86
C TYR A 98 -17.58 4.64 12.57
N CYS A 99 -16.28 4.46 12.42
CA CYS A 99 -15.69 3.88 11.23
C CYS A 99 -15.17 2.47 11.48
N LYS A 100 -15.21 1.67 10.43
CA LYS A 100 -14.40 0.46 10.29
C LYS A 100 -13.55 0.63 9.05
N VAL A 101 -12.29 0.94 9.22
CA VAL A 101 -11.32 1.04 8.12
C VAL A 101 -10.52 -0.26 8.12
N THR A 102 -10.47 -0.91 6.97
CA THR A 102 -9.58 -2.06 6.78
C THR A 102 -8.34 -1.56 6.09
N VAL A 103 -7.22 -1.74 6.77
CA VAL A 103 -5.92 -1.22 6.38
C VAL A 103 -4.98 -2.40 6.19
N THR A 104 -3.91 -2.18 5.45
CA THR A 104 -2.78 -3.10 5.42
C THR A 104 -2.07 -3.10 6.78
N LYS A 105 -1.43 -4.21 7.17
CA LYS A 105 -0.75 -4.32 8.47
C LYS A 105 0.41 -3.32 8.68
N ASP A 106 0.96 -2.79 7.60
CA ASP A 106 1.93 -1.70 7.62
C ASP A 106 1.28 -0.32 7.78
N HIS A 107 -0.05 -0.25 7.92
CA HIS A 107 -0.87 0.95 8.08
C HIS A 107 -0.68 2.02 7.00
N MET A 108 -0.07 1.65 5.86
CA MET A 108 0.23 2.59 4.78
C MET A 108 -0.95 2.82 3.84
N TRP A 109 -1.84 1.83 3.69
CA TRP A 109 -2.94 1.90 2.72
C TRP A 109 -4.28 1.44 3.30
N GLY A 110 -5.30 2.30 3.15
CA GLY A 110 -6.69 1.97 3.43
C GLY A 110 -7.32 1.23 2.27
N MET A 111 -7.74 -0.03 2.48
CA MET A 111 -8.35 -0.85 1.43
C MET A 111 -9.86 -0.73 1.33
N LYS A 112 -10.54 -0.47 2.45
CA LYS A 112 -11.99 -0.28 2.47
C LYS A 112 -12.37 0.44 3.74
N TYR A 113 -13.44 1.20 3.67
CA TYR A 113 -14.03 1.80 4.85
C TYR A 113 -15.53 1.52 4.91
N LYS A 114 -16.05 1.49 6.13
CA LYS A 114 -17.47 1.48 6.43
C LYS A 114 -17.75 2.54 7.48
N ILE A 115 -18.63 3.47 7.17
CA ILE A 115 -19.04 4.54 8.06
C ILE A 115 -20.41 4.19 8.62
N TYR A 116 -20.53 4.32 9.93
CA TYR A 116 -21.74 4.06 10.67
C TYR A 116 -22.14 5.30 11.46
N ASP A 117 -23.44 5.45 11.67
CA ASP A 117 -23.97 6.41 12.62
C ASP A 117 -23.43 6.10 14.03
N PHE A 118 -22.92 7.13 14.70
CA PHE A 118 -22.36 7.02 16.04
C PHE A 118 -23.38 6.54 17.09
N LYS A 119 -24.63 7.00 17.00
CA LYS A 119 -25.72 6.67 17.94
C LYS A 119 -26.43 5.38 17.55
N THR A 120 -26.86 5.27 16.30
CA THR A 120 -27.72 4.15 15.87
C THR A 120 -26.95 2.94 15.38
N ARG A 121 -25.65 3.06 15.12
CA ARG A 121 -24.79 2.03 14.51
C ARG A 121 -25.31 1.53 13.16
N LYS A 122 -26.24 2.25 12.53
CA LYS A 122 -26.68 1.97 11.17
C LYS A 122 -25.55 2.28 10.20
N LEU A 123 -25.39 1.40 9.21
CA LEU A 123 -24.44 1.64 8.12
C LEU A 123 -24.95 2.82 7.32
N LEU A 124 -24.12 3.86 7.20
CA LEU A 124 -24.42 5.03 6.37
C LEU A 124 -23.81 4.83 4.99
N GLU A 125 -22.52 4.48 4.96
CA GLU A 125 -21.77 4.35 3.71
C GLU A 125 -20.74 3.22 3.80
N SER A 126 -20.47 2.57 2.67
CA SER A 126 -19.35 1.62 2.55
C SER A 126 -18.70 1.70 1.18
N ARG A 127 -17.37 1.82 1.15
CA ARG A 127 -16.60 1.90 -0.09
C ARG A 127 -15.36 1.01 -0.04
N LEU A 128 -15.01 0.45 -1.20
CA LEU A 128 -13.73 -0.21 -1.44
C LEU A 128 -12.74 0.88 -1.90
N GLY A 129 -11.59 1.00 -1.23
CA GLY A 129 -10.50 1.87 -1.68
C GLY A 129 -9.91 1.33 -2.98
N GLU A 130 -9.64 2.23 -3.92
CA GLU A 130 -8.90 1.98 -5.16
C GLU A 130 -7.41 2.23 -4.97
#